data_AF-A0A076HJP2-F1
#
_entry.id   AF-A0A076HJP2-F1
#
_cell.length_a   1.000
_cell.length_b   1.000
_cell.length_c   1.000
_cell.angle_alpha   90.00
_cell.angle_beta   90.00
_cell.angle_gamma   90.00
#
_symmetry.space_group_name_H-M   'P 1'
#
loop_
_entity.id
_entity.type
_entity.pdbx_description
1 polymer ?
#
loop_
_entity_poly.entity_id
_entity_poly.type
_entity_poly.pdbx_seq_one_letter_code
_entity_poly.pdbx_strand_id
1 'polypeptide(L)'
;MKYWAGWYNVGDDIETGKICGAGASMARPWNPDVCNSIRSINNGKNPYKNVDGVKHAFTFALFPWVCEADSSMPNTNFTSPSMDSYGVTNGWKCYADNEPGGTGGWPPFIEIYFAGLFLESGDKYVLRLDKWMINNSATPELVGKGYAIYPCNSGDNCER
;
A
#
# COMPACT_ATOMS: atom_id res chain seq x y z
N MET A 1 13.00 10.47 5.99
CA MET A 1 12.52 9.90 4.71
C MET A 1 11.64 8.71 5.06
N LYS A 2 10.43 8.55 4.51
CA LYS A 2 9.58 7.38 4.78
C LYS A 2 9.85 6.35 3.68
N TYR A 3 10.30 5.16 4.07
CA TYR A 3 10.41 4.03 3.15
C TYR A 3 9.07 3.31 3.13
N TRP A 4 8.43 3.28 1.98
CA TRP A 4 7.20 2.52 1.78
C TRP A 4 7.57 1.12 1.33
N ALA A 5 7.00 0.12 1.98
CA ALA A 5 6.88 -1.17 1.34
C ALA A 5 5.66 -1.85 1.97
N GLY A 6 4.67 -2.07 1.13
CA GLY A 6 3.47 -2.77 1.50
C GLY A 6 3.69 -4.27 1.43
N TRP A 7 2.89 -4.99 2.21
CA TRP A 7 2.47 -6.30 1.75
C TRP A 7 1.65 -6.11 0.48
N TYR A 8 2.13 -6.71 -0.60
CA TYR A 8 1.41 -6.78 -1.86
C TYR A 8 0.30 -7.82 -1.70
N ASN A 9 -0.88 -7.36 -1.31
CA ASN A 9 -2.09 -8.17 -1.35
C ASN A 9 -2.88 -7.78 -2.59
N VAL A 10 -2.90 -8.68 -3.57
CA VAL A 10 -3.61 -8.50 -4.85
C VAL A 10 -5.02 -9.02 -4.71
N GLY A 11 -5.98 -8.23 -5.19
CA GLY A 11 -7.31 -8.74 -5.49
C GLY A 11 -8.41 -7.92 -4.85
N ASP A 12 -9.29 -8.60 -4.12
CA ASP A 12 -10.51 -8.06 -3.52
C ASP A 12 -10.37 -7.77 -2.03
N ASP A 13 -9.14 -7.70 -1.50
CA ASP A 13 -8.89 -7.58 -0.05
C ASP A 13 -9.45 -6.29 0.57
N ILE A 14 -9.51 -5.21 -0.21
CA ILE A 14 -10.18 -3.96 0.19
C ILE A 14 -11.70 -4.14 0.14
N GLU A 15 -12.22 -4.77 -0.93
CA GLU A 15 -13.65 -5.02 -1.14
C GLU A 15 -14.24 -5.97 -0.08
N THR A 16 -13.48 -6.99 0.30
CA THR A 16 -13.84 -8.03 1.28
C THR A 16 -13.48 -7.65 2.71
N GLY A 17 -12.69 -6.60 2.90
CA GLY A 17 -12.19 -6.17 4.21
C GLY A 17 -11.08 -7.05 4.80
N LYS A 18 -10.52 -8.00 4.05
CA LYS A 18 -9.37 -8.82 4.47
C LYS A 18 -8.16 -7.96 4.85
N ILE A 19 -8.02 -6.78 4.25
CA ILE A 19 -6.97 -5.80 4.59
C ILE A 19 -6.95 -5.43 6.09
N CYS A 20 -8.09 -5.54 6.79
CA CYS A 20 -8.25 -5.18 8.20
C CYS A 20 -7.82 -6.24 9.23
N GLY A 21 -7.25 -7.37 8.79
CA GLY A 21 -6.90 -8.52 9.62
C GLY A 21 -5.39 -8.70 9.85
N ALA A 22 -4.61 -7.62 9.91
CA ALA A 22 -3.15 -7.71 9.98
C ALA A 22 -2.65 -8.30 11.31
N GLY A 23 -2.06 -9.50 11.22
CA GLY A 23 -1.41 -10.23 12.32
C GLY A 23 -1.41 -11.72 12.03
N ALA A 24 -0.44 -12.46 12.58
CA ALA A 24 -0.48 -13.92 12.54
C ALA A 24 -1.84 -14.40 13.09
N SER A 25 -2.60 -15.13 12.26
CA SER A 25 -3.94 -15.65 12.58
C SER A 25 -5.06 -14.60 12.74
N MET A 26 -4.94 -13.38 12.20
CA MET A 26 -5.93 -12.30 12.35
C MET A 26 -6.23 -11.93 13.83
N ALA A 27 -5.30 -12.25 14.74
CA ALA A 27 -5.52 -12.14 16.19
C ALA A 27 -5.62 -10.70 16.71
N ARG A 28 -5.35 -9.71 15.86
CA ARG A 28 -5.43 -8.28 16.19
C ARG A 28 -6.10 -7.56 15.02
N PRO A 29 -7.44 -7.40 15.03
CA PRO A 29 -8.11 -6.64 13.98
C PRO A 29 -7.81 -5.14 14.13
N TRP A 30 -7.84 -4.39 13.02
CA TRP A 30 -7.87 -2.93 13.09
C TRP A 30 -9.17 -2.41 13.71
N ASN A 31 -9.16 -1.13 14.07
CA ASN A 31 -10.36 -0.43 14.49
C ASN A 31 -11.49 -0.58 13.43
N PRO A 32 -12.71 -1.00 13.82
CA PRO A 32 -13.82 -1.20 12.90
C PRO A 32 -14.22 0.04 12.11
N ASP A 33 -14.09 1.24 12.66
CA ASP A 33 -14.46 2.49 11.98
C ASP A 33 -13.54 2.76 10.80
N VAL A 34 -12.22 2.59 11.00
CA VAL A 34 -11.22 2.68 9.92
C VAL A 34 -11.57 1.67 8.81
N CYS A 35 -11.90 0.44 9.19
CA CYS A 35 -12.28 -0.62 8.25
C CYS A 35 -13.57 -0.33 7.50
N ASN A 36 -14.57 0.23 8.17
CA ASN A 36 -15.82 0.64 7.55
C ASN A 36 -15.59 1.78 6.56
N SER A 37 -14.75 2.76 6.91
CA SER A 37 -14.39 3.86 6.03
C SER A 37 -13.56 3.42 4.83
N ILE A 38 -12.65 2.46 4.97
CA ILE A 38 -11.94 1.85 3.82
C ILE A 38 -12.95 1.16 2.89
N ARG A 39 -13.86 0.36 3.45
CA ARG A 39 -14.88 -0.35 2.67
C ARG A 39 -15.92 0.59 2.05
N SER A 40 -16.09 1.81 2.56
CA SER A 40 -17.01 2.78 1.96
C SER A 40 -16.40 3.49 0.74
N ILE A 41 -15.08 3.44 0.55
CA ILE A 41 -14.45 3.97 -0.66
C ILE A 41 -15.05 3.29 -1.89
N ASN A 42 -15.63 4.09 -2.80
CA ASN A 42 -16.30 3.61 -4.00
C ASN A 42 -17.35 2.51 -3.74
N ASN A 43 -18.03 2.54 -2.58
CA ASN A 43 -18.96 1.50 -2.13
C ASN A 43 -18.33 0.09 -2.10
N GLY A 44 -17.05 0.01 -1.76
CA GLY A 44 -16.29 -1.23 -1.61
C GLY A 44 -15.99 -1.91 -2.94
N LYS A 45 -15.95 -1.16 -4.04
CA LYS A 45 -15.72 -1.70 -5.38
C LYS A 45 -14.64 -0.92 -6.11
N ASN A 46 -13.85 -1.63 -6.90
CA ASN A 46 -12.95 -0.98 -7.84
C ASN A 46 -13.73 -0.23 -8.94
N PRO A 47 -13.59 1.11 -9.07
CA PRO A 47 -14.30 1.90 -10.06
C PRO A 47 -13.94 1.52 -11.50
N TYR A 48 -12.78 0.89 -11.72
CA TYR A 48 -12.33 0.47 -13.05
C TYR A 48 -12.91 -0.86 -13.52
N LYS A 49 -13.58 -1.64 -12.65
CA LYS A 49 -14.03 -3.02 -12.94
C LYS A 49 -14.95 -3.13 -14.18
N ASN A 50 -15.74 -2.09 -14.45
CA ASN A 50 -16.71 -2.05 -15.55
C ASN A 50 -16.46 -0.90 -16.53
N VAL A 51 -15.25 -0.34 -16.55
CA VAL A 51 -14.90 0.73 -17.50
C VAL A 51 -14.53 0.11 -18.84
N ASP A 52 -15.08 0.66 -19.92
CA ASP A 52 -14.77 0.21 -21.27
C ASP A 52 -13.25 0.23 -21.55
N GLY A 53 -12.76 -0.84 -22.16
CA GLY A 53 -11.34 -1.00 -22.49
C GLY A 53 -10.45 -1.51 -21.35
N VAL A 54 -11.00 -1.72 -20.14
CA VAL A 54 -10.24 -2.37 -19.06
C VAL A 54 -10.00 -3.85 -19.40
N LYS A 55 -8.77 -4.32 -19.23
CA LYS A 55 -8.37 -5.72 -19.36
C LYS A 55 -8.35 -6.42 -18.01
N HIS A 56 -7.93 -5.70 -16.98
CA HIS A 56 -7.89 -6.22 -15.61
C HIS A 56 -8.11 -5.07 -14.62
N ALA A 57 -8.85 -5.32 -13.55
CA ALA A 57 -9.01 -4.38 -12.45
C ALA A 57 -8.54 -5.05 -11.16
N PHE A 58 -7.71 -4.36 -10.40
CA PHE A 58 -7.14 -4.88 -9.16
C PHE A 58 -7.03 -3.78 -8.12
N THR A 59 -7.05 -4.17 -6.86
CA THR A 59 -6.83 -3.26 -5.75
C THR A 59 -5.64 -3.74 -4.95
N PHE A 60 -4.90 -2.80 -4.36
CA PHE A 60 -3.79 -3.11 -3.46
C PHE A 60 -3.63 -1.98 -2.45
N ALA A 61 -2.97 -2.28 -1.33
CA ALA A 61 -2.64 -1.29 -0.32
C ALA A 61 -1.16 -1.35 0.03
N LEU A 62 -0.59 -0.20 0.37
CA LEU A 62 0.78 -0.04 0.82
C LEU A 62 0.80 0.55 2.23
N PHE A 63 1.76 0.08 3.02
CA PHE A 63 2.03 0.53 4.37
C PHE A 63 3.45 1.08 4.43
N PRO A 64 3.74 2.09 5.26
CA PRO A 64 5.13 2.47 5.51
C PRO A 64 5.84 1.34 6.27
N TRP A 65 7.16 1.25 6.11
CA TRP A 65 7.96 0.51 7.07
C TRP A 65 8.23 1.42 8.26
N VAL A 66 8.00 0.87 9.45
CA VAL A 66 8.61 1.38 10.66
C VAL A 66 9.83 0.55 10.91
N CYS A 67 10.97 1.21 10.98
CA CYS A 67 12.21 0.60 11.41
C CYS A 67 12.47 1.08 12.83
N GLU A 68 12.72 0.16 13.74
CA GLU A 68 13.15 0.43 15.11
C GLU A 68 14.56 -0.12 15.34
N ALA A 69 15.33 0.55 16.21
CA ALA A 69 16.62 0.05 16.63
C ALA A 69 16.40 -1.20 17.50
N ASP A 70 17.04 -2.30 17.13
CA ASP A 70 16.94 -3.56 17.84
C ASP A 70 18.36 -4.08 18.15
N SER A 71 18.74 -4.03 19.43
CA SER A 71 20.05 -4.45 19.89
C SER A 71 20.31 -5.96 19.70
N SER A 72 19.29 -6.75 19.40
CA SER A 72 19.41 -8.18 19.12
C SER A 72 19.68 -8.52 17.65
N MET A 73 19.55 -7.54 16.74
CA MET A 73 19.74 -7.73 15.30
C MET A 73 21.17 -7.40 14.84
N PRO A 74 21.74 -8.17 13.89
CA PRO A 74 23.03 -7.84 13.28
C PRO A 74 22.92 -6.60 12.39
N ASN A 75 23.99 -5.79 12.33
CA ASN A 75 24.06 -4.51 11.60
C ASN A 75 24.18 -4.68 10.06
N THR A 76 23.63 -5.75 9.48
CA THR A 76 23.89 -6.15 8.10
C THR A 76 22.66 -6.11 7.19
N ASN A 77 21.47 -5.84 7.73
CA ASN A 77 20.21 -6.01 6.99
C ASN A 77 19.84 -4.81 6.09
N PHE A 78 20.47 -3.65 6.27
CA PHE A 78 20.27 -2.46 5.45
C PHE A 78 21.61 -1.77 5.18
N THR A 79 21.91 -1.41 3.93
CA THR A 79 23.21 -0.86 3.54
C THR A 79 23.32 0.63 3.90
N SER A 80 24.38 0.99 4.64
CA SER A 80 24.93 2.36 4.78
C SER A 80 25.03 3.04 3.38
N PRO A 81 24.76 4.36 3.22
CA PRO A 81 25.02 5.46 4.16
C PRO A 81 23.81 6.15 4.80
N SER A 82 22.58 5.65 4.62
CA SER A 82 21.38 6.34 5.12
C SER A 82 21.19 6.28 6.64
N MET A 83 21.93 5.43 7.35
CA MET A 83 21.66 5.07 8.76
C MET A 83 22.67 5.68 9.75
N ASP A 84 23.93 5.85 9.33
CA ASP A 84 24.98 6.49 10.12
C ASP A 84 24.62 7.96 10.42
N SER A 85 23.93 8.62 9.50
CA SER A 85 23.41 9.99 9.66
C SER A 85 22.36 10.15 10.76
N TYR A 86 21.80 9.06 11.28
CA TYR A 86 20.84 9.05 12.38
C TYR A 86 21.43 8.56 13.71
N GLY A 87 22.76 8.39 13.79
CA GLY A 87 23.47 8.08 15.04
C GLY A 87 23.21 6.67 15.57
N VAL A 88 22.80 5.74 14.71
CA VAL A 88 22.43 4.38 15.13
C VAL A 88 23.61 3.41 14.98
N THR A 89 23.98 2.76 16.08
CA THR A 89 25.17 1.89 16.17
C THR A 89 24.86 0.39 16.18
N ASN A 90 23.57 0.00 16.20
CA ASN A 90 23.09 -1.39 16.30
C ASN A 90 22.16 -1.74 15.14
N GLY A 91 21.86 -3.04 14.94
CA GLY A 91 20.95 -3.50 13.89
C GLY A 91 19.52 -2.95 14.01
N TRP A 92 18.78 -3.05 12.92
CA TRP A 92 17.39 -2.59 12.83
C TRP A 92 16.46 -3.77 12.65
N LYS A 93 15.30 -3.68 13.29
CA LYS A 93 14.13 -4.47 12.93
C LYS A 93 13.16 -3.54 12.23
N CYS A 94 12.86 -3.84 10.98
CA CYS A 94 11.80 -3.14 10.26
C CYS A 94 10.58 -4.05 10.21
N TYR A 95 9.40 -3.47 10.34
CA TYR A 95 8.12 -4.13 10.12
C TYR A 95 7.20 -3.22 9.32
N ALA A 96 6.27 -3.81 8.58
CA ALA A 96 5.20 -3.04 7.96
C ALA A 96 4.31 -2.48 9.06
N ASP A 97 3.95 -1.20 8.97
CA ASP A 97 3.08 -0.52 9.93
C ASP A 97 1.60 -0.89 9.74
N ASN A 98 1.35 -2.15 9.40
CA ASN A 98 0.02 -2.71 9.30
C ASN A 98 -0.38 -3.42 10.58
N GLU A 99 0.53 -3.66 11.53
CA GLU A 99 0.19 -4.35 12.77
C GLU A 99 -0.52 -3.41 13.75
N PRO A 100 -1.78 -3.68 14.13
CA PRO A 100 -2.39 -2.96 15.22
C PRO A 100 -1.62 -3.23 16.53
N GLY A 101 -1.22 -2.15 17.21
CA GLY A 101 -0.86 -2.21 18.63
C GLY A 101 -1.96 -2.96 19.40
N GLY A 102 -1.57 -3.76 20.41
CA GLY A 102 -2.50 -4.65 21.12
C GLY A 102 -3.81 -3.96 21.54
N THR A 103 -4.91 -4.73 21.58
CA THR A 103 -6.32 -4.30 21.78
C THR A 103 -7.00 -3.58 20.62
N GLY A 104 -6.67 -3.94 19.38
CA GLY A 104 -7.30 -3.34 18.21
C GLY A 104 -6.72 -1.95 17.97
N GLY A 105 -5.94 -1.85 16.90
CA GLY A 105 -5.06 -0.71 16.67
C GLY A 105 -5.47 0.08 15.45
N TRP A 106 -4.75 1.17 15.27
CA TRP A 106 -4.87 2.06 14.14
C TRP A 106 -3.60 1.96 13.30
N PRO A 107 -3.69 1.66 11.99
CA PRO A 107 -2.56 1.90 11.12
C PRO A 107 -2.37 3.42 10.98
N PRO A 108 -1.18 3.97 11.25
CA PRO A 108 -0.97 5.41 11.23
C PRO A 108 -0.94 5.97 9.80
N PHE A 109 -0.57 5.14 8.81
CA PHE A 109 -0.56 5.50 7.40
C PHE A 109 -0.89 4.30 6.50
N ILE A 110 -1.81 4.49 5.56
CA ILE A 110 -2.12 3.51 4.51
C ILE A 110 -2.25 4.25 3.18
N GLU A 111 -1.67 3.71 2.12
CA GLU A 111 -2.04 4.05 0.75
C GLU A 111 -2.90 2.94 0.17
N ILE A 112 -4.01 3.31 -0.46
CA ILE A 112 -4.97 2.39 -1.05
C ILE A 112 -5.07 2.74 -2.52
N TYR A 113 -4.84 1.78 -3.40
CA TYR A 113 -4.86 1.96 -4.83
C TYR A 113 -5.98 1.13 -5.45
N PHE A 114 -6.83 1.81 -6.22
CA PHE A 114 -7.73 1.16 -7.16
C PHE A 114 -7.14 1.30 -8.55
N ALA A 115 -6.90 0.18 -9.21
CA ALA A 115 -6.21 0.15 -10.49
C ALA A 115 -7.07 -0.50 -11.58
N GLY A 116 -6.97 0.06 -12.78
CA GLY A 116 -7.39 -0.59 -14.02
C GLY A 116 -6.22 -0.67 -15.00
N LEU A 117 -5.94 -1.85 -15.52
CA LEU A 117 -5.06 -2.07 -16.66
C LEU A 117 -5.87 -1.94 -17.94
N PHE A 118 -5.54 -0.96 -18.76
CA PHE A 118 -6.17 -0.71 -20.05
C PHE A 118 -5.22 -1.10 -21.18
N LEU A 119 -5.82 -1.50 -22.31
CA LEU A 119 -5.11 -1.61 -23.58
C LEU A 119 -5.49 -0.40 -24.43
N GLU A 120 -4.56 0.52 -24.61
CA GLU A 120 -4.69 1.65 -25.53
C GLU A 120 -4.26 1.23 -26.95
N SER A 121 -4.42 2.12 -27.92
CA SER A 121 -4.07 1.82 -29.32
C SER A 121 -2.60 1.42 -29.48
N GLY A 122 -2.33 0.48 -30.37
CA GLY A 122 -0.96 0.02 -30.67
C GLY A 122 -0.35 -0.90 -29.62
N ASP A 123 -1.17 -1.75 -28.99
CA ASP A 123 -0.76 -2.74 -27.96
C ASP A 123 -0.08 -2.13 -26.72
N LYS A 124 -0.31 -0.84 -26.47
CA LYS A 124 0.22 -0.13 -25.31
C LYS A 124 -0.67 -0.38 -24.10
N TYR A 125 -0.07 -0.89 -23.04
CA TYR A 125 -0.76 -1.01 -21.76
C TYR A 125 -0.61 0.27 -20.94
N VAL A 126 -1.68 0.69 -20.27
CA VAL A 126 -1.64 1.77 -19.29
C VAL A 126 -2.34 1.34 -18.02
N LEU A 127 -1.73 1.63 -16.88
CA LEU A 127 -2.35 1.50 -15.57
C LEU A 127 -2.97 2.85 -15.21
N ARG A 128 -4.29 2.88 -15.01
CA ARG A 128 -4.97 4.04 -14.43
C ARG A 128 -5.27 3.78 -12.97
N LEU A 129 -4.91 4.72 -12.10
CA LEU A 129 -4.93 4.53 -10.65
C LEU A 129 -5.68 5.66 -9.95
N ASP A 130 -6.55 5.28 -9.02
CA ASP A 130 -7.02 6.18 -7.97
C ASP A 130 -6.27 5.84 -6.68
N LYS A 131 -5.62 6.85 -6.09
CA LYS A 131 -4.87 6.75 -4.85
C LYS A 131 -5.66 7.40 -3.73
N TRP A 132 -5.97 6.61 -2.72
CA TRP A 132 -6.53 7.04 -1.45
C TRP A 132 -5.46 6.92 -0.37
N MET A 133 -5.53 7.79 0.63
CA MET A 133 -4.62 7.77 1.76
C MET A 133 -5.41 7.86 3.06
N ILE A 134 -4.99 7.08 4.05
CA ILE A 134 -5.31 7.30 5.45
C ILE A 134 -4.06 7.83 6.12
N ASN A 135 -4.18 8.93 6.86
CA ASN A 135 -3.08 9.57 7.55
C ASN A 135 -3.59 10.11 8.88
N ASN A 136 -3.30 9.41 9.98
CA ASN A 136 -3.70 9.80 11.33
C ASN A 136 -5.21 10.14 11.49
N SER A 137 -6.08 9.55 10.67
CA SER A 137 -7.54 9.76 10.68
C SER A 137 -8.29 8.48 10.27
N ALA A 138 -9.57 8.35 10.60
CA ALA A 138 -10.37 7.20 10.19
C ALA A 138 -10.88 7.36 8.74
N THR A 139 -10.66 8.52 8.16
CA THR A 139 -11.30 8.96 6.93
C THR A 139 -10.29 8.87 5.80
N PRO A 140 -10.49 7.96 4.83
CA PRO A 140 -9.71 7.94 3.61
C PRO A 140 -9.90 9.23 2.82
N GLU A 141 -8.80 9.79 2.34
CA GLU A 141 -8.78 10.96 1.49
C GLU A 141 -8.31 10.57 0.09
N LEU A 142 -9.02 11.02 -0.94
CA LEU A 142 -8.59 10.85 -2.32
C LEU A 142 -7.45 11.84 -2.59
N VAL A 143 -6.23 11.33 -2.62
CA VAL A 143 -5.01 12.13 -2.89
C VAL A 143 -4.61 12.11 -4.37
N GLY A 144 -5.30 11.29 -5.17
CA GLY A 144 -4.94 11.06 -6.55
C GLY A 144 -6.03 10.37 -7.35
N LYS A 145 -6.39 10.89 -8.52
CA LYS A 145 -7.44 10.32 -9.35
C LYS A 145 -6.98 10.14 -10.79
N GLY A 146 -7.18 8.95 -11.34
CA GLY A 146 -6.94 8.65 -12.75
C GLY A 146 -5.49 8.82 -13.20
N TYR A 147 -4.51 8.68 -12.30
CA TYR A 147 -3.11 8.76 -12.70
C TYR A 147 -2.77 7.64 -13.68
N ALA A 148 -2.19 7.99 -14.81
CA ALA A 148 -1.73 7.05 -15.82
C ALA A 148 -0.26 6.69 -15.55
N ILE A 149 0.01 5.40 -15.42
CA ILE A 149 1.35 4.83 -15.41
C ILE A 149 1.48 3.97 -16.66
N TYR A 150 2.46 4.30 -17.50
CA TYR A 150 2.84 3.47 -18.63
C TYR A 150 3.97 2.53 -18.17
N PRO A 151 3.68 1.25 -17.89
CA PRO A 151 4.71 0.31 -17.48
C PRO A 151 5.72 0.17 -18.62
N CYS A 152 6.98 0.45 -18.34
CA CYS A 152 8.05 0.22 -19.30
C CYS A 152 8.36 -1.27 -19.33
N ASN A 153 8.34 -1.88 -20.52
CA ASN A 153 8.98 -3.18 -20.69
C ASN A 153 10.48 -3.02 -20.45
N SER A 154 11.10 -3.98 -19.76
CA SER A 154 12.55 -4.02 -19.61
C SER A 154 13.21 -4.14 -21.00
N GLY A 155 13.69 -3.02 -21.53
CA GLY A 155 14.30 -2.94 -22.86
C GLY A 155 13.75 -1.83 -23.75
N ASP A 156 12.58 -1.27 -23.44
CA ASP A 156 11.98 -0.19 -24.23
C ASP A 156 12.17 1.17 -23.55
N ASN A 157 12.44 2.21 -24.35
CA ASN A 157 12.48 3.59 -23.87
C ASN A 157 11.12 3.94 -23.26
N CYS A 158 11.09 4.22 -21.96
CA CYS A 158 9.92 4.78 -21.29
C CYS A 158 9.53 6.09 -22.02
N GLU A 159 8.38 6.10 -22.69
CA GLU A 159 7.81 7.37 -23.19
C GLU A 159 7.52 8.26 -21.97
N ARG A 160 8.02 9.50 -22.03
CA ARG A 160 7.88 10.53 -20.98
C ARG A 160 6.50 11.17 -21.00
#